data_AF-A0A8C6HWU0-F1
#
_entry.id   AF-A0A8C6HWU0-F1
#
_cell.length_a   1.000
_cell.length_b   1.000
_cell.length_c   1.000
_cell.angle_alpha   90.00
_cell.angle_beta   90.00
_cell.angle_gamma   90.00
#
_symmetry.space_group_name_H-M   'P 1'
#
loop_
_entity.id
_entity.type
_entity.pdbx_description
1 polymer ?
#
loop_
_entity_poly.entity_id
_entity_poly.type
_entity_poly.pdbx_seq_one_letter_code
_entity_poly.pdbx_strand_id
1 'polypeptide(L)'
;QGTEDYIHIRIQQRDGRQTLIAVQGVADSYDKKKLVKAFRKKPACNGRVIDHPKYREVTQLQGDQRKSVCQFLLEASITKTVHGFHDEPKHMLQFYRFCSIQLVKKSSCVYL
;
A
#
# COMPACT_ATOMS: atom_id res chain seq x y z
N GLN A 1 -14.19 -18.04 3.34
CA GLN A 1 -14.57 -16.88 4.17
C GLN A 1 -14.33 -15.65 3.33
N GLY A 2 -15.42 -14.99 2.91
CA GLY A 2 -15.44 -14.00 1.83
C GLY A 2 -14.70 -12.72 2.20
N THR A 3 -13.51 -12.56 1.63
CA THR A 3 -12.66 -11.37 1.70
C THR A 3 -12.55 -10.71 0.32
N GLU A 4 -13.61 -10.76 -0.48
CA GLU A 4 -13.52 -10.44 -1.92
C GLU A 4 -13.68 -8.95 -2.26
N ASP A 5 -14.11 -8.11 -1.30
CA ASP A 5 -14.45 -6.71 -1.58
C ASP A 5 -13.55 -5.66 -0.91
N TYR A 6 -12.58 -6.10 -0.10
CA TYR A 6 -11.73 -5.18 0.66
C TYR A 6 -10.34 -5.03 0.06
N ILE A 7 -10.00 -3.79 -0.29
CA ILE A 7 -8.65 -3.44 -0.72
C ILE A 7 -7.83 -3.07 0.52
N HIS A 8 -6.71 -3.76 0.67
CA HIS A 8 -5.73 -3.48 1.73
C HIS A 8 -4.54 -2.72 1.14
N ILE A 9 -4.17 -1.60 1.79
CA ILE A 9 -2.97 -0.85 1.46
C ILE A 9 -1.91 -1.17 2.51
N ARG A 10 -0.93 -1.98 2.17
CA ARG A 10 0.19 -2.30 3.06
C ARG A 10 1.36 -1.38 2.80
N ILE A 11 2.03 -0.97 3.87
CA ILE A 11 3.26 -0.20 3.79
C ILE A 11 4.41 -1.14 4.18
N GLN A 12 5.47 -1.13 3.40
CA GLN A 12 6.63 -1.99 3.58
C GLN A 12 7.90 -1.15 3.44
N GLN A 13 8.88 -1.35 4.31
CA GLN A 13 10.19 -0.73 4.14
C GLN A 13 11.03 -1.58 3.18
N ARG A 14 11.44 -1.01 2.04
CA ARG A 14 12.31 -1.68 1.05
C ARG A 14 13.75 -1.66 1.49
N ASP A 15 14.22 -0.46 1.83
CA ASP A 15 15.56 -0.13 2.30
C ASP A 15 15.41 0.99 3.34
N GLY A 16 16.42 1.24 4.19
CA GLY A 16 16.28 2.11 5.37
C GLY A 16 15.47 3.41 5.18
N ARG A 17 15.61 4.12 4.05
CA ARG A 17 14.80 5.32 3.72
C ARG A 17 13.74 5.11 2.63
N GLN A 18 13.74 3.96 1.95
CA GLN A 18 12.82 3.68 0.85
C GLN A 18 11.65 2.82 1.32
N THR A 19 10.45 3.27 1.01
CA THR A 19 9.20 2.57 1.33
C THR A 19 8.57 2.04 0.04
N LEU A 20 7.89 0.91 0.12
CA LEU A 20 7.03 0.33 -0.87
C LEU A 20 5.62 0.28 -0.33
N ILE A 21 4.65 0.59 -1.18
CA ILE A 21 3.24 0.38 -0.89
C ILE A 21 2.77 -0.81 -1.72
N ALA A 22 2.10 -1.76 -1.09
CA ALA A 22 1.49 -2.90 -1.74
C ALA A 22 -0.03 -2.82 -1.61
N VAL A 23 -0.72 -2.76 -2.75
CA VAL A 23 -2.18 -2.78 -2.83
C VAL A 23 -2.62 -4.21 -3.10
N GLN A 24 -3.32 -4.80 -2.13
CA GLN A 24 -3.82 -6.16 -2.14
C GLN A 24 -5.34 -6.17 -2.19
N GLY A 25 -5.93 -7.25 -2.71
CA GLY A 25 -7.39 -7.39 -2.76
C GLY A 25 -8.06 -6.65 -3.93
N VAL A 26 -7.31 -6.31 -4.98
CA VAL A 26 -7.91 -5.83 -6.23
C VAL A 26 -8.53 -7.02 -6.95
N ALA A 27 -9.83 -6.95 -7.26
CA ALA A 27 -10.53 -8.04 -7.93
C ALA A 27 -9.87 -8.41 -9.27
N ASP A 28 -9.88 -9.70 -9.59
CA ASP A 28 -9.21 -10.24 -10.78
C ASP A 28 -9.87 -9.79 -12.10
N SER A 29 -11.10 -9.25 -12.05
CA SER A 29 -11.77 -8.60 -13.18
C SER A 29 -11.12 -7.29 -13.62
N TYR A 30 -10.32 -6.65 -12.75
CA TYR A 30 -9.63 -5.41 -13.08
C TYR A 30 -8.24 -5.65 -13.66
N ASP A 31 -7.92 -4.93 -14.73
CA ASP A 31 -6.58 -4.92 -15.34
C ASP A 31 -5.56 -4.19 -14.45
N LYS A 32 -4.88 -4.95 -13.58
CA LYS A 32 -3.83 -4.44 -12.68
C LYS A 32 -2.68 -3.74 -13.44
N LYS A 33 -2.40 -4.14 -14.68
CA LYS A 33 -1.43 -3.45 -15.57
C LYS A 33 -1.88 -2.04 -15.96
N LYS A 34 -3.19 -1.83 -16.21
CA LYS A 34 -3.75 -0.51 -16.50
C LYS A 34 -3.73 0.37 -15.24
N LEU A 35 -3.99 -0.24 -14.07
CA LEU A 35 -3.87 0.43 -12.77
C LEU A 35 -2.46 0.99 -12.55
N VAL A 36 -1.42 0.19 -12.75
CA VAL A 36 -0.02 0.63 -12.66
C VAL A 36 0.30 1.76 -13.65
N LYS A 37 -0.20 1.68 -14.89
CA LYS A 37 -0.04 2.76 -15.88
C LYS A 37 -0.72 4.05 -15.42
N ALA A 38 -1.89 3.97 -14.79
CA ALA A 38 -2.58 5.13 -14.24
C ALA A 38 -1.78 5.75 -13.08
N PHE A 39 -1.19 4.94 -12.20
CA PHE A 39 -0.31 5.43 -11.14
C PHE A 39 0.97 6.08 -11.67
N ARG A 40 1.55 5.56 -12.76
CA ARG A 40 2.73 6.15 -13.41
C ARG A 40 2.48 7.54 -14.02
N LYS A 41 1.23 7.98 -14.19
CA LYS A 41 0.92 9.35 -14.62
C LYS A 41 1.30 10.40 -13.57
N LYS A 42 1.38 10.03 -12.28
CA LYS A 42 1.90 10.91 -11.24
C LYS A 42 3.43 10.81 -11.22
N PRO A 43 4.18 11.93 -11.30
CA PRO A 43 5.65 11.90 -11.25
C PRO A 43 6.12 11.27 -9.92
N ALA A 44 7.25 10.55 -9.97
CA ALA A 44 7.85 9.79 -8.87
C ALA A 44 7.15 8.48 -8.44
N CYS A 45 6.15 7.99 -9.18
CA CYS A 45 5.50 6.71 -8.89
C CYS A 45 5.94 5.62 -9.88
N ASN A 46 6.95 4.82 -9.50
CA ASN A 46 7.27 3.59 -10.20
C ASN A 46 6.46 2.43 -9.61
N GLY A 47 5.67 1.76 -10.45
CA GLY A 47 4.83 0.63 -10.04
C GLY A 47 5.15 -0.66 -10.77
N ARG A 48 4.94 -1.79 -10.10
CA ARG A 48 5.04 -3.15 -10.67
C ARG A 48 3.88 -4.01 -10.17
N VAL A 49 3.42 -4.92 -11.03
CA VAL A 49 2.53 -6.01 -10.60
C VAL A 49 3.41 -7.20 -10.26
N ILE A 50 3.22 -7.79 -9.09
CA ILE A 50 3.96 -8.96 -8.60
C ILE A 50 2.95 -10.03 -8.23
N ASP A 51 3.22 -11.27 -8.61
CA ASP A 51 2.43 -12.40 -8.18
C ASP A 51 2.95 -12.91 -6.82
N HIS A 52 2.06 -13.03 -5.84
CA HIS A 52 2.36 -13.46 -4.49
C HIS A 52 1.58 -14.74 -4.18
N PRO A 53 2.21 -15.80 -3.66
CA PRO A 53 1.57 -17.11 -3.50
C PRO A 53 0.30 -17.10 -2.64
N LYS A 54 0.22 -16.19 -1.66
CA LYS A 54 -0.94 -16.02 -0.78
C LYS A 54 -1.98 -15.01 -1.27
N TYR A 55 -1.54 -13.95 -1.94
CA TYR A 55 -2.36 -12.77 -2.23
C TYR A 55 -2.60 -12.57 -3.74
N ARG A 56 -2.13 -13.53 -4.55
CA ARG A 56 -2.09 -13.50 -6.02
C ARG A 56 -1.41 -12.22 -6.52
N GLU A 57 -1.95 -11.60 -7.56
CA GLU A 57 -1.39 -10.40 -8.14
C GLU A 57 -1.60 -9.18 -7.23
N VAL A 58 -0.49 -8.64 -6.76
CA VAL A 58 -0.40 -7.45 -5.92
C VAL A 58 0.24 -6.32 -6.71
N THR A 59 -0.30 -5.12 -6.59
CA THR A 59 0.32 -3.93 -7.20
C THR A 59 1.24 -3.26 -6.18
N GLN A 60 2.53 -3.18 -6.49
CA GLN A 60 3.52 -2.48 -5.66
C GLN A 60 3.88 -1.12 -6.27
N LEU A 61 4.00 -0.10 -5.43
CA LEU A 61 4.40 1.26 -5.77
C LEU A 61 5.59 1.70 -4.91
N GLN A 62 6.51 2.46 -5.49
CA GLN A 62 7.64 3.07 -4.75
C GLN A 62 7.22 4.37 -4.05
N GLY A 63 7.76 4.56 -2.83
CA GLY A 63 7.51 5.71 -1.97
C GLY A 63 6.25 5.59 -1.12
N ASP A 64 6.16 6.43 -0.08
CA ASP A 64 4.92 6.56 0.69
C ASP A 64 3.94 7.50 -0.04
N GLN A 65 3.05 6.88 -0.80
CA GLN A 65 1.97 7.52 -1.57
C GLN A 65 0.59 7.13 -1.04
N ARG A 66 0.48 6.74 0.23
CA ARG A 66 -0.73 6.09 0.78
C ARG A 66 -2.01 6.90 0.61
N LYS A 67 -1.90 8.23 0.72
CA LYS A 67 -3.01 9.18 0.48
C LYS A 67 -3.40 9.23 -1.00
N SER A 68 -2.40 9.29 -1.88
CA SER A 68 -2.59 9.36 -3.33
C SER A 68 -3.25 8.09 -3.88
N VAL A 69 -2.84 6.92 -3.36
CA VAL A 69 -3.41 5.62 -3.71
C VAL A 69 -4.85 5.50 -3.21
N CYS A 70 -5.10 5.85 -1.95
CA CYS A 70 -6.45 5.82 -1.38
C CYS A 70 -7.41 6.71 -2.18
N GLN A 71 -7.02 7.97 -2.46
CA GLN A 71 -7.82 8.89 -3.26
C GLN A 71 -8.08 8.35 -4.66
N PHE A 72 -7.07 7.79 -5.33
CA PHE A 72 -7.23 7.22 -6.67
C PHE A 72 -8.20 6.02 -6.69
N LEU A 73 -8.14 5.15 -5.69
CA LEU A 73 -9.02 3.98 -5.60
C LEU A 73 -10.50 4.38 -5.39
N LEU A 74 -10.73 5.44 -4.61
CA LEU A 74 -12.06 6.02 -4.38
C LEU A 74 -12.57 6.73 -5.65
N GLU A 75 -11.73 7.53 -6.31
CA GLU A 75 -12.08 8.27 -7.51
C GLU A 75 -12.36 7.35 -8.71
N ALA A 76 -11.55 6.29 -8.86
CA ALA A 76 -11.74 5.27 -9.87
C ALA A 76 -12.93 4.32 -9.57
N SER A 77 -13.63 4.51 -8.45
CA SER A 77 -14.78 3.70 -8.00
C SER A 77 -14.46 2.19 -7.92
N ILE A 78 -13.19 1.83 -7.69
CA ILE A 78 -12.75 0.43 -7.62
C ILE A 78 -13.17 -0.20 -6.28
N THR A 79 -13.18 0.61 -5.21
CA THR A 79 -13.71 0.20 -3.91
C THR A 79 -14.43 1.35 -3.23
N LYS A 80 -15.43 1.01 -2.41
CA LYS A 80 -16.13 1.96 -1.52
C LYS A 80 -15.41 2.13 -0.19
N THR A 81 -14.52 1.19 0.18
CA THR A 81 -13.88 1.21 1.50
C THR A 81 -12.48 0.59 1.43
N VAL A 82 -11.48 1.37 1.83
CA VAL A 82 -10.08 0.93 1.93
C VAL A 82 -9.77 0.58 3.39
N HIS A 83 -9.39 -0.66 3.67
CA HIS A 83 -9.10 -1.11 5.04
C HIS A 83 -7.60 -1.21 5.32
N GLY A 84 -7.14 -0.35 6.24
CA GLY A 84 -5.88 -0.47 6.96
C GLY A 84 -4.63 -0.02 6.20
N PHE A 85 -3.78 0.72 6.90
CA PHE A 85 -2.35 0.83 6.62
C PHE A 85 -1.65 -0.18 7.53
N HIS A 86 -1.61 -1.45 7.09
CA HIS A 86 -0.91 -2.48 7.85
C HIS A 86 0.57 -2.47 7.46
N ASP A 87 1.43 -2.20 8.44
CA ASP A 87 2.88 -2.43 8.32
C ASP A 87 3.16 -3.92 8.48
N GLU A 88 3.88 -4.51 7.50
CA GLU A 88 4.33 -5.90 7.63
C GLU A 88 5.47 -5.99 8.66
N PRO A 89 5.39 -6.90 9.66
CA PRO A 89 6.29 -6.93 10.82
C PRO A 89 7.74 -7.36 10.51
N LYS A 90 8.07 -7.70 9.26
CA LYS A 90 9.36 -8.32 8.91
C LYS A 90 10.59 -7.45 9.20
N HIS A 91 10.42 -6.14 9.43
CA HIS A 91 11.51 -5.21 9.78
C HIS A 91 11.28 -4.40 11.07
N MET A 92 10.37 -4.83 11.96
CA MET A 92 10.04 -4.08 13.19
C MET A 92 11.26 -3.80 14.09
N LEU A 93 12.28 -4.68 14.06
CA LEU A 93 13.52 -4.55 14.84
C LEU A 93 14.50 -3.47 14.33
N GLN A 94 14.49 -3.13 13.04
CA GLN A 94 15.33 -2.02 12.54
C GLN A 94 14.67 -0.66 12.80
N PHE A 95 13.34 -0.61 12.77
CA PHE A 95 12.58 0.62 12.98
C PHE A 95 12.64 1.13 14.43
N TYR A 96 12.57 0.23 15.43
CA TYR A 96 12.66 0.61 16.85
C TYR A 96 14.02 1.20 17.27
N ARG A 97 15.12 0.85 16.59
CA ARG A 97 16.43 1.47 16.85
C ARG A 97 16.51 2.92 16.37
N PHE A 98 15.67 3.32 15.41
CA PHE A 98 15.67 4.68 14.85
C PHE A 98 14.53 5.54 15.42
N CYS A 99 13.40 4.93 15.78
CA CYS A 99 12.18 5.63 16.22
C CYS A 99 12.21 6.11 17.69
N SER A 100 13.16 5.65 18.51
CA SER A 100 13.35 6.17 19.87
C SER A 100 13.65 7.68 19.92
N ILE A 101 14.02 8.30 18.79
CA ILE A 101 14.44 9.71 18.72
C ILE A 101 13.29 10.65 18.28
N GLN A 102 12.17 10.15 17.73
CA GLN A 102 11.14 11.04 17.12
C GLN A 102 9.68 10.73 17.47
N LEU A 103 9.40 9.95 18.52
CA LEU A 103 8.03 9.74 19.00
C LEU A 103 7.52 10.94 19.82
N VAL A 104 7.24 12.05 19.14
CA VAL A 104 6.33 13.08 19.67
C VAL A 104 5.30 13.45 18.60
N LYS A 105 4.11 12.84 18.78
CA LYS A 105 2.77 13.33 18.42
C LYS A 105 2.55 13.81 16.97
N LYS A 106 1.81 13.01 16.19
CA LYS A 106 0.77 13.55 15.28
C LYS A 106 -0.27 12.50 14.86
N SER A 107 -1.47 12.70 15.41
CA SER A 107 -2.78 12.68 14.75
C SER A 107 -3.20 11.44 13.93
N SER A 108 -4.14 10.71 14.51
CA SER A 108 -5.37 10.25 13.86
C SER A 108 -5.22 9.52 12.52
N CYS A 109 -4.49 8.41 12.52
CA CYS A 109 -4.82 7.28 11.66
C CYS A 109 -5.06 6.10 12.60
N VAL A 110 -6.26 5.54 12.55
CA VAL A 110 -6.60 4.35 13.33
C VAL A 110 -5.78 3.21 12.75
N TYR A 111 -4.75 2.81 13.49
CA TYR A 111 -4.04 1.56 13.30
C TYR A 111 -4.93 0.48 13.95
N LEU A 112 -5.73 -0.19 13.14
CA LEU A 112 -6.38 -1.45 13.47
C LEU A 112 -5.59 -2.57 12.79
#